data_AF-A0A7V7CUU6-F1
#
_entry.id   AF-A0A7V7CUU6-F1
#
_cell.length_a   1.000
_cell.length_b   1.000
_cell.length_c   1.000
_cell.angle_alpha   90.00
_cell.angle_beta   90.00
_cell.angle_gamma   90.00
#
_symmetry.space_group_name_H-M   'P 1'
#
loop_
_entity.id
_entity.type
_entity.pdbx_description
1 polymer ?
#
loop_
_entity_poly.entity_id
_entity_poly.type
_entity_poly.pdbx_seq_one_letter_code
_entity_poly.pdbx_strand_id
1 'polypeptide(L)' 'MTEDTAFQLSRVYAAGWVAGRKCDQDNELAIDQQIASLNPHQAPEPKQRWEQGFKEALVHFRNKPPRKQRGTTSRA' A
#
# COMPACT_ATOMS: atom_id res chain seq x y z
N MET A 1 3.92 21.96 -15.72
CA MET A 1 3.92 21.15 -14.50
C MET A 1 2.47 20.97 -14.11
N THR A 2 1.95 19.74 -14.16
CA THR A 2 0.56 19.47 -13.74
C THR A 2 0.53 19.50 -12.22
N GLU A 3 -0.07 20.53 -11.64
CA GLU A 3 -0.38 20.56 -10.22
C GLU A 3 -1.34 19.41 -9.93
N ASP A 4 -0.87 18.38 -9.24
CA ASP A 4 -1.71 17.27 -8.84
C ASP A 4 -2.69 17.79 -7.78
N THR A 5 -3.98 17.76 -8.09
CA THR A 5 -5.02 18.20 -7.16
C THR A 5 -5.03 17.34 -5.90
N ALA A 6 -5.43 17.90 -4.75
CA ALA A 6 -5.50 17.17 -3.49
C ALA A 6 -6.33 15.85 -3.58
N PHE A 7 -7.34 15.84 -4.46
CA PHE A 7 -8.13 14.65 -4.75
C PHE A 7 -7.32 13.58 -5.51
N GLN A 8 -6.52 13.96 -6.50
CA GLN A 8 -5.63 13.03 -7.21
C GLN A 8 -4.59 12.44 -6.25
N LEU A 9 -3.98 13.27 -5.40
CA LEU A 9 -3.02 12.81 -4.39
C LEU A 9 -3.63 11.82 -3.39
N SER A 10 -4.91 12.01 -3.04
CA SER A 10 -5.65 11.05 -2.19
C SER A 10 -5.85 9.70 -2.90
N ARG A 11 -6.10 9.70 -4.22
CA ARG A 11 -6.19 8.45 -5.01
C ARG A 11 -4.83 7.77 -5.12
N VAL A 12 -3.76 8.54 -5.28
CA VAL A 12 -2.38 8.05 -5.34
C VAL A 12 -1.99 7.39 -4.01
N TYR A 13 -2.31 8.03 -2.89
CA TYR A 13 -2.16 7.44 -1.55
C TYR A 13 -2.94 6.12 -1.42
N ALA A 14 -4.22 6.10 -1.83
CA ALA A 14 -5.04 4.90 -1.75
C ALA A 14 -4.50 3.75 -2.62
N ALA A 15 -3.91 4.06 -3.78
CA ALA A 15 -3.26 3.07 -4.63
C ALA A 15 -2.04 2.44 -3.93
N GLY A 16 -1.21 3.26 -3.28
CA GLY A 16 -0.10 2.79 -2.45
C GLY A 16 -0.56 1.89 -1.32
N TRP A 17 -1.64 2.26 -0.62
CA TRP A 17 -2.22 1.46 0.45
C TRP A 17 -2.67 0.07 -0.01
N VAL A 18 -3.32 -0.03 -1.16
CA VAL A 18 -3.78 -1.30 -1.73
C VAL A 18 -2.59 -2.20 -2.09
N ALA A 19 -1.50 -1.62 -2.61
CA ALA A 19 -0.28 -2.35 -2.91
C ALA A 19 0.42 -2.83 -1.63
N GLY A 20 0.54 -1.97 -0.61
CA GLY A 20 1.16 -2.30 0.68
C GLY A 20 0.40 -3.40 1.43
N ARG A 21 -0.94 -3.46 1.30
CA ARG A 21 -1.75 -4.55 1.86
C ARG A 21 -1.39 -5.93 1.31
N LYS A 22 -0.87 -6.01 0.08
CA LYS A 22 -0.48 -7.27 -0.58
C LYS A 22 1.01 -7.57 -0.43
N CYS A 23 1.74 -6.73 0.30
CA CYS A 23 3.17 -6.89 0.49
C CYS A 23 3.40 -7.75 1.74
N ASP A 24 3.94 -8.95 1.53
CA ASP A 24 4.31 -9.90 2.59
C ASP A 24 5.81 -9.75 2.98
N GLN A 25 6.48 -8.71 2.51
CA GLN A 25 7.89 -8.48 2.83
C GLN A 25 8.04 -7.95 4.25
N ASP A 26 8.91 -8.59 5.02
CA ASP A 26 9.22 -8.17 6.38
C ASP A 26 10.52 -7.34 6.51
N ASN A 27 11.37 -7.38 5.49
CA ASN A 27 12.64 -6.65 5.48
C ASN A 27 12.47 -5.25 4.89
N GLU A 28 12.96 -4.23 5.58
CA GLU A 28 12.92 -2.82 5.14
C GLU A 28 13.58 -2.61 3.76
N LEU A 29 14.69 -3.27 3.49
CA LEU A 29 15.35 -3.21 2.18
C LEU A 29 14.49 -3.82 1.07
N ALA A 30 13.81 -4.93 1.35
CA ALA A 30 12.90 -5.56 0.40
C ALA A 30 11.66 -4.69 0.16
N ILE A 31 11.15 -4.05 1.22
CA ILE A 31 10.04 -3.09 1.15
C ILE A 31 10.41 -1.92 0.25
N ASP A 32 11.58 -1.30 0.43
CA ASP A 32 12.01 -0.16 -0.40
C ASP A 32 12.24 -0.55 -1.87
N GLN A 33 12.80 -1.74 -2.13
CA GLN A 33 12.92 -2.28 -3.49
C GLN A 33 11.54 -2.51 -4.13
N GLN A 34 10.59 -3.04 -3.36
CA GLN A 34 9.23 -3.29 -3.83
C GLN A 34 8.50 -1.98 -4.12
N ILE A 35 8.67 -0.97 -3.27
CA ILE A 35 8.17 0.39 -3.49
C ILE A 35 8.74 0.96 -4.80
N ALA A 36 10.05 0.88 -4.99
CA ALA A 36 10.71 1.38 -6.19
C ALA A 36 10.24 0.68 -7.48
N SER A 37 9.91 -0.61 -7.39
CA SER A 37 9.41 -1.39 -8.53
C SER A 37 7.92 -1.19 -8.82
N LEU A 38 7.09 -0.94 -7.80
CA LEU A 38 5.64 -0.88 -7.92
C LEU A 38 5.09 0.54 -8.07
N ASN A 39 5.83 1.56 -7.65
CA ASN A 39 5.39 2.95 -7.74
C ASN A 39 5.47 3.44 -9.19
N PRO A 40 4.34 3.74 -9.85
CA PRO A 40 4.34 4.18 -11.25
C PRO A 40 4.66 5.68 -11.40
N HIS A 41 4.74 6.44 -10.30
CA HIS A 41 4.85 7.89 -10.32
C HIS A 41 6.30 8.36 -10.38
N GLN A 42 6.61 9.17 -11.39
CA GLN A 42 7.92 9.80 -11.56
C GLN A 42 7.97 11.20 -10.92
N ALA A 43 6.83 11.87 -10.77
CA ALA A 43 6.74 13.18 -10.13
C ALA A 43 6.90 13.06 -8.60
N PRO A 44 7.66 13.96 -7.93
CA PRO A 44 8.02 13.81 -6.53
C PRO A 44 6.82 13.72 -5.58
N GLU A 45 5.81 14.56 -5.76
CA GLU A 45 4.66 14.65 -4.87
C GLU A 45 3.74 13.41 -4.90
N PRO A 46 3.24 12.95 -6.07
CA PRO A 46 2.49 11.70 -6.13
C PRO A 46 3.35 10.49 -5.76
N LYS A 47 4.64 10.50 -6.10
CA LYS A 47 5.57 9.45 -5.65
C LYS A 47 5.57 9.34 -4.12
N GLN A 48 5.80 10.44 -3.41
CA GLN A 48 5.80 10.47 -1.94
C GLN A 48 4.45 10.04 -1.35
N ARG A 49 3.32 10.48 -1.94
CA ARG A 49 1.99 10.10 -1.46
C ARG A 49 1.71 8.62 -1.61
N TRP A 50 2.12 8.02 -2.72
CA TRP A 50 2.00 6.59 -2.94
C TRP A 50 2.84 5.80 -1.94
N GLU A 51 4.10 6.21 -1.74
CA GLU A 51 5.02 5.58 -0.78
C GLU A 51 4.49 5.64 0.65
N GLN A 52 3.93 6.78 1.05
CA GLN A 52 3.29 6.96 2.34
C GLN A 52 2.15 5.94 2.55
N GLY A 53 1.23 5.83 1.59
CA GLY A 53 0.12 4.88 1.67
C GLY A 53 0.59 3.43 1.76
N PHE A 54 1.64 3.07 1.01
CA PHE A 54 2.22 1.73 1.02
C PHE A 54 2.81 1.37 2.39
N LYS A 55 3.65 2.25 2.96
CA LYS A 55 4.30 2.02 4.26
C LYS A 55 3.29 1.99 5.40
N GLU A 56 2.30 2.88 5.39
CA GLU A 56 1.25 2.88 6.42
C GLU A 56 0.37 1.61 6.35
N ALA A 57 0.04 1.13 5.15
CA ALA A 57 -0.66 -0.14 4.99
C ALA A 57 0.14 -1.30 5.59
N LEU A 58 1.45 -1.39 5.30
CA LEU A 58 2.32 -2.41 5.88
C LEU A 58 2.30 -2.39 7.41
N VAL A 59 2.48 -1.22 8.04
CA VAL A 59 2.42 -1.08 9.51
C VAL A 59 1.05 -1.53 10.04
N HIS A 60 -0.02 -1.13 9.38
CA HIS A 60 -1.39 -1.45 9.80
C HIS A 60 -1.74 -2.94 9.64
N PHE A 61 -1.26 -3.62 8.59
CA PHE A 61 -1.56 -5.03 8.36
C PHE A 61 -0.58 -5.98 9.06
N ARG A 62 0.69 -5.61 9.26
CA ARG A 62 1.65 -6.39 10.06
C ARG A 62 1.24 -6.48 11.53
N ASN A 63 0.66 -5.40 12.07
CA ASN A 63 0.19 -5.36 13.46
C ASN A 63 -1.22 -5.94 13.65
N LYS A 64 -1.91 -6.38 12.58
CA LYS A 64 -3.21 -7.01 12.72
C LYS A 64 -3.06 -8.53 12.85
N PRO A 65 -3.66 -9.15 13.88
CA PRO A 65 -3.71 -10.60 13.93
C PRO A 65 -4.37 -11.12 12.65
N PRO A 66 -3.95 -12.30 12.14
CA PRO A 66 -4.53 -12.87 10.93
C PRO A 66 -6.05 -12.86 11.11
N ARG A 67 -6.76 -12.16 10.22
CA ARG A 67 -8.22 -12.15 10.22
C ARG A 67 -8.64 -13.61 10.14
N LYS A 68 -9.18 -14.15 11.25
CA LYS A 68 -9.83 -15.47 11.27
C LYS A 68 -10.70 -15.53 10.03
N GLN A 69 -10.29 -16.34 9.05
CA GLN A 69 -11.16 -16.69 7.94
C GLN A 69 -12.40 -17.27 8.59
N ARG A 70 -13.51 -16.52 8.57
CA ARG A 70 -14.80 -17.05 9.00
C ARG A 70 -15.04 -18.22 8.06
N GLY A 71 -14.84 -19.43 8.56
CA GLY A 71 -15.18 -20.64 7.86
C GLY A 71 -16.61 -20.48 7.37
N THR A 72 -16.77 -20.46 6.05
CA THR A 72 -18.06 -20.67 5.43
C THR A 72 -18.50 -22.07 5.85
N THR A 73 -19.38 -22.14 6.85
CA THR A 73 -20.08 -23.37 7.21
C THR A 73 -20.75 -23.89 5.95
N SER A 74 -20.12 -24.90 5.33
CA SER A 74 -20.75 -25.75 4.34
C SER A 74 -21.83 -26.53 5.08
N ARG A 75 -23.09 -26.22 4.77
CA ARG A 75 -24.24 -26.95 5.31
C ARG A 75 -24.56 -28.05 4.29
N ALA A 76 -24.18 -29.28 4.65
CA ALA A 76 -24.67 -30.51 4.05
C ALA A 76 -26.14 -30.74 4.44
#